data_AF-A0A934EWW6-F1
#
_entry.id   AF-A0A934EWW6-F1
#
_cell.length_a   1.000
_cell.length_b   1.000
_cell.length_c   1.000
_cell.angle_alpha   90.00
_cell.angle_beta   90.00
_cell.angle_gamma   90.00
#
_symmetry.space_group_name_H-M   'P 1'
#
loop_
_entity.id
_entity.type
_entity.pdbx_description
1 polymer ?
#
loop_
_entity_poly.entity_id
_entity_poly.type
_entity_poly.pdbx_seq_one_letter_code
_entity_poly.pdbx_strand_id
1 'polypeptide(L)'
;MLKEKENIGFKGGYNLLDTYPLRFCNIIERISSGGIPEVFEFRVPAQKIQHVIVNLCPTEPWALPNWVILEHKTAAFLNKLKEIKTRYFPEAKCYIAINKKEDEPLSAVKDYACNAEWMKVFAVDAKYPQDDPLILSKVVLGIETNFGQDTTTQGVLILDAQTVSAIYENCMLGNKVNSRFVALSGTGLKENEVIKVQLGTSLEKILRNRVKESGKYRVFVNGPLHGREITDLSQKMDWSINNIVVLEELDKKVMFPMFKSDELVLTTNMLGELRRCVYCNFCDDICPVDLEPALYYHSYKRGEKHKARLYNLEKCIECGL
;
A
#
# COMPACT_ATOMS: atom_id res chain seq x y z
N MET A 1 -1.14 25.47 -5.59
CA MET A 1 0.04 25.22 -6.46
C MET A 1 0.46 23.76 -6.35
N LEU A 2 0.16 22.96 -7.38
CA LEU A 2 0.60 21.57 -7.50
C LEU A 2 2.13 21.51 -7.53
N LYS A 3 2.72 20.56 -6.80
CA LYS A 3 4.15 20.27 -6.93
C LYS A 3 4.33 18.89 -7.51
N GLU A 4 5.10 18.80 -8.58
CA GLU A 4 5.65 17.54 -9.05
C GLU A 4 6.93 17.25 -8.26
N LYS A 5 7.11 15.99 -7.88
CA LYS A 5 8.29 15.51 -7.14
C LYS A 5 8.89 14.34 -7.89
N GLU A 6 10.22 14.24 -7.83
CA GLU A 6 10.92 13.08 -8.38
C GLU A 6 10.49 11.80 -7.65
N ASN A 7 10.36 10.72 -8.41
CA ASN A 7 10.01 9.42 -7.86
C ASN A 7 11.22 8.74 -7.26
N ILE A 8 11.11 8.32 -6.00
CA ILE A 8 12.20 7.70 -5.24
C ILE A 8 12.04 6.16 -5.17
N GLY A 9 10.87 5.62 -5.52
CA GLY A 9 10.69 4.16 -5.72
C GLY A 9 11.65 3.56 -6.77
N PHE A 10 11.73 2.23 -6.86
CA PHE A 10 12.64 1.41 -7.70
C PHE A 10 13.35 2.21 -8.82
N LYS A 11 14.64 2.57 -8.71
CA LYS A 11 15.26 3.44 -9.73
C LYS A 11 15.25 2.76 -11.12
N GLY A 12 14.68 3.43 -12.12
CA GLY A 12 14.50 2.86 -13.47
C GLY A 12 13.37 1.83 -13.66
N GLY A 13 12.53 1.56 -12.66
CA GLY A 13 11.49 0.53 -12.70
C GLY A 13 10.19 0.94 -13.39
N TYR A 14 9.44 -0.06 -13.86
CA TYR A 14 8.11 0.11 -14.42
C TYR A 14 7.09 0.55 -13.35
N ASN A 15 6.08 1.30 -13.77
CA ASN A 15 4.89 1.49 -12.94
C ASN A 15 4.12 0.16 -12.92
N LEU A 16 4.06 -0.50 -11.76
CA LEU A 16 3.47 -1.83 -11.66
C LEU A 16 1.97 -1.81 -11.97
N LEU A 17 1.26 -0.69 -11.79
CA LEU A 17 -0.14 -0.58 -12.18
C LEU A 17 -0.35 -0.65 -13.70
N ASP A 18 0.64 -0.23 -14.51
CA ASP A 18 0.59 -0.39 -15.96
C ASP A 18 0.79 -1.85 -16.38
N THR A 19 1.62 -2.57 -15.61
CA THR A 19 1.94 -3.98 -15.87
C THR A 19 0.77 -4.87 -15.48
N TYR A 20 -0.01 -4.46 -14.48
CA TYR A 20 -1.16 -5.19 -13.95
C TYR A 20 -2.44 -4.35 -14.03
N PRO A 21 -2.97 -4.09 -15.24
CA PRO A 21 -4.15 -3.28 -15.40
C PRO A 21 -5.33 -3.93 -14.68
N LEU A 22 -5.86 -3.21 -13.70
CA LEU A 22 -6.99 -3.63 -12.91
C LEU A 22 -8.29 -3.54 -13.71
N ARG A 23 -9.00 -4.66 -13.81
CA ARG A 23 -10.40 -4.70 -14.25
C ARG A 23 -11.23 -5.28 -13.12
N PHE A 24 -12.01 -4.44 -12.47
CA PHE A 24 -13.04 -4.85 -11.52
C PHE A 24 -14.39 -4.89 -12.25
N CYS A 25 -15.19 -5.94 -12.05
CA CYS A 25 -16.45 -6.13 -12.78
C CYS A 25 -17.62 -5.21 -12.35
N ASN A 26 -17.46 -4.42 -11.27
CA ASN A 26 -18.45 -3.59 -10.53
C ASN A 26 -18.85 -4.14 -9.13
N ILE A 27 -19.29 -3.24 -8.24
CA ILE A 27 -18.93 -3.16 -6.81
C ILE A 27 -20.11 -3.34 -5.82
N ILE A 28 -19.76 -3.83 -4.62
CA ILE A 28 -20.38 -3.72 -3.30
C ILE A 28 -21.34 -4.85 -2.93
N GLU A 29 -20.84 -6.08 -2.98
CA GLU A 29 -21.36 -7.08 -2.04
C GLU A 29 -20.91 -6.70 -0.62
N ARG A 30 -21.88 -6.61 0.30
CA ARG A 30 -21.59 -6.40 1.71
C ARG A 30 -21.47 -7.75 2.39
N ILE A 31 -20.27 -8.05 2.88
CA ILE A 31 -20.01 -9.30 3.62
C ILE A 31 -20.05 -9.00 5.12
N SER A 32 -20.95 -9.65 5.83
CA SER A 32 -21.09 -9.53 7.29
C SER A 32 -20.32 -10.64 8.02
N SER A 33 -19.83 -10.36 9.22
CA SER A 33 -19.12 -11.36 10.04
C SER A 33 -20.09 -12.42 10.59
N GLY A 34 -21.37 -12.06 10.77
CA GLY A 34 -22.40 -12.90 11.40
C GLY A 34 -22.33 -12.93 12.93
N GLY A 35 -21.33 -12.27 13.53
CA GLY A 35 -21.16 -12.10 14.98
C GLY A 35 -21.06 -10.62 15.38
N ILE A 36 -20.66 -10.35 16.63
CA ILE A 36 -20.41 -8.98 17.09
C ILE A 36 -19.21 -8.43 16.29
N PRO A 37 -19.38 -7.36 15.51
CA PRO A 37 -18.31 -6.86 14.70
C PRO A 37 -17.30 -6.08 15.52
N GLU A 38 -16.04 -6.21 15.13
CA GLU A 38 -15.01 -5.29 15.57
C GLU A 38 -15.30 -3.88 15.04
N VAL A 39 -14.82 -2.88 15.75
CA VAL A 39 -15.07 -1.47 15.44
C VAL A 39 -13.71 -0.78 15.30
N PHE A 40 -13.59 0.04 14.27
CA PHE A 40 -12.45 0.92 14.08
C PHE A 40 -12.38 1.93 15.23
N GLU A 41 -11.19 2.05 15.82
CA GLU A 41 -10.88 3.07 16.81
C GLU A 41 -9.66 3.86 16.34
N PHE A 42 -9.79 5.19 16.34
CA PHE A 42 -8.65 6.06 16.11
C PHE A 42 -8.13 6.61 17.43
N ARG A 43 -6.84 6.39 17.69
CA ARG A 43 -6.13 7.01 18.80
C ARG A 43 -5.26 8.13 18.27
N VAL A 44 -5.56 9.36 18.71
CA VAL A 44 -4.71 10.51 18.40
C VAL A 44 -3.31 10.24 18.97
N PRO A 45 -2.24 10.33 18.16
CA PRO A 45 -0.89 10.13 18.64
C PRO A 45 -0.56 11.06 19.81
N ALA A 46 0.18 10.56 20.80
CA ALA A 46 0.61 11.35 21.95
C ALA A 46 1.69 12.38 21.56
N GLN A 47 2.50 12.05 20.54
CA GLN A 47 3.52 12.93 19.98
C GLN A 47 2.88 14.07 19.19
N LYS A 48 3.49 15.24 19.24
CA LYS A 48 3.04 16.40 18.45
C LYS A 48 3.22 16.11 16.96
N ILE A 49 2.12 15.99 16.24
CA ILE A 49 2.11 15.85 14.79
C ILE A 49 2.34 17.21 14.12
N GLN A 50 3.38 17.29 13.29
CA GLN A 50 3.77 18.46 12.51
C GLN A 50 3.27 18.36 11.06
N HIS A 51 3.12 17.14 10.55
CA HIS A 51 2.78 16.84 9.17
C HIS A 51 1.71 15.76 9.10
N VAL A 52 0.63 16.02 8.36
CA VAL A 52 -0.38 15.01 8.01
C VAL A 52 -0.31 14.77 6.52
N ILE A 53 -0.02 13.54 6.12
CA ILE A 53 0.03 13.12 4.71
C ILE A 53 -1.15 12.18 4.47
N VAL A 54 -2.00 12.51 3.51
CA VAL A 54 -3.01 11.57 2.99
C VAL A 54 -2.43 10.88 1.77
N ASN A 55 -2.29 9.56 1.86
CA ASN A 55 -1.78 8.73 0.79
C ASN A 55 -2.93 8.24 -0.11
N LEU A 56 -2.93 8.75 -1.34
CA LEU A 56 -3.79 8.36 -2.47
C LEU A 56 -2.93 7.79 -3.61
N CYS A 57 -1.84 7.10 -3.30
CA CYS A 57 -0.94 6.54 -4.30
C CYS A 57 -0.55 5.09 -3.95
N PRO A 58 -1.51 4.16 -3.88
CA PRO A 58 -1.17 2.77 -3.60
C PRO A 58 -0.26 2.21 -4.71
N THR A 59 0.76 1.43 -4.34
CA THR A 59 1.73 0.89 -5.30
C THR A 59 1.79 -0.64 -5.36
N GLU A 60 1.09 -1.33 -4.45
CA GLU A 60 0.89 -2.77 -4.53
C GLU A 60 0.11 -3.17 -5.79
N PRO A 61 0.49 -4.27 -6.47
CA PRO A 61 -0.32 -4.87 -7.52
C PRO A 61 -1.74 -5.15 -7.03
N TRP A 62 -2.72 -4.81 -7.87
CA TRP A 62 -4.15 -4.94 -7.58
C TRP A 62 -4.68 -4.16 -6.37
N ALA A 63 -4.02 -3.08 -5.98
CA ALA A 63 -4.51 -2.25 -4.89
C ALA A 63 -5.86 -1.59 -5.17
N LEU A 64 -6.61 -1.33 -4.10
CA LEU A 64 -7.89 -0.63 -4.14
C LEU A 64 -7.76 0.76 -4.79
N PRO A 65 -8.46 1.03 -5.90
CA PRO A 65 -8.42 2.33 -6.56
C PRO A 65 -9.02 3.45 -5.69
N ASN A 66 -8.49 4.67 -5.80
CA ASN A 66 -8.98 5.76 -4.94
C ASN A 66 -10.40 6.20 -5.31
N TRP A 67 -10.82 6.05 -6.56
CA TRP A 67 -12.17 6.43 -6.99
C TRP A 67 -13.27 5.67 -6.22
N VAL A 68 -13.00 4.45 -5.76
CA VAL A 68 -13.91 3.68 -4.90
C VAL A 68 -14.13 4.41 -3.58
N ILE A 69 -13.06 4.94 -3.00
CA ILE A 69 -13.06 5.53 -1.67
C ILE A 69 -13.60 6.97 -1.72
N LEU A 70 -13.21 7.70 -2.76
CA LEU A 70 -13.63 9.07 -2.98
C LEU A 70 -15.09 9.13 -3.48
N GLU A 71 -15.58 8.08 -4.14
CA GLU A 71 -16.98 7.93 -4.59
C GLU A 71 -17.45 9.11 -5.45
N HIS A 72 -16.57 9.68 -6.28
CA HIS A 72 -16.79 10.94 -7.03
C HIS A 72 -17.15 12.17 -6.16
N LYS A 73 -16.95 12.08 -4.83
CA LYS A 73 -17.24 13.12 -3.82
C LYS A 73 -15.96 13.66 -3.19
N THR A 74 -14.93 13.90 -4.00
CA THR A 74 -13.61 14.38 -3.55
C THR A 74 -13.69 15.63 -2.66
N ALA A 75 -14.53 16.61 -3.00
CA ALA A 75 -14.69 17.81 -2.19
C ALA A 75 -15.25 17.51 -0.78
N ALA A 76 -16.22 16.59 -0.68
CA ALA A 76 -16.77 16.19 0.62
C ALA A 76 -15.71 15.46 1.46
N PHE A 77 -14.94 14.57 0.85
CA PHE A 77 -13.80 13.91 1.49
C PHE A 77 -12.77 14.93 2.03
N LEU A 78 -12.40 15.92 1.23
CA LEU A 78 -11.43 16.95 1.63
C LEU A 78 -11.97 17.87 2.73
N ASN A 79 -13.28 18.16 2.74
CA ASN A 79 -13.91 18.88 3.85
C ASN A 79 -13.82 18.09 5.16
N LYS A 80 -14.10 16.77 5.14
CA LYS A 80 -13.91 15.90 6.32
C LYS A 80 -12.47 15.96 6.84
N LEU A 81 -11.49 15.89 5.93
CA LEU A 81 -10.07 16.01 6.26
C LEU A 81 -9.75 17.36 6.92
N LYS A 82 -10.30 18.45 6.38
CA LYS A 82 -10.13 19.80 6.93
C LYS A 82 -10.64 19.90 8.37
N GLU A 83 -11.80 19.32 8.65
CA GLU A 83 -12.39 19.29 9.99
C GLU A 83 -11.55 18.47 10.97
N ILE A 84 -11.10 17.26 10.56
CA ILE A 84 -10.18 16.42 11.34
C ILE A 84 -8.91 17.18 11.68
N LYS A 85 -8.26 17.77 10.67
CA LYS A 85 -7.06 18.58 10.84
C LYS A 85 -7.33 19.72 11.83
N THR A 86 -8.40 20.48 11.65
CA THR A 86 -8.69 21.65 12.50
C THR A 86 -8.90 21.27 13.96
N ARG A 87 -9.58 20.14 14.22
CA ARG A 87 -9.92 19.69 15.57
C ARG A 87 -8.75 19.01 16.30
N TYR A 88 -8.02 18.15 15.61
CA TYR A 88 -7.02 17.27 16.22
C TYR A 88 -5.57 17.67 15.90
N PHE A 89 -5.34 18.31 14.76
CA PHE A 89 -4.00 18.66 14.27
C PHE A 89 -3.93 20.12 13.76
N PRO A 90 -4.37 21.12 14.56
CA PRO A 90 -4.56 22.50 14.08
C PRO A 90 -3.27 23.11 13.51
N GLU A 91 -2.12 22.82 14.14
CA GLU A 91 -0.80 23.32 13.74
C GLU A 91 -0.12 22.50 12.63
N ALA A 92 -0.63 21.31 12.32
CA ALA A 92 0.03 20.44 11.34
C ALA A 92 -0.16 20.97 9.91
N LYS A 93 0.88 20.83 9.09
CA LYS A 93 0.79 21.04 7.64
C LYS A 93 0.14 19.81 7.01
N CYS A 94 -0.81 20.01 6.11
CA CYS A 94 -1.52 18.92 5.44
C CYS A 94 -1.07 18.75 3.99
N TYR A 95 -0.85 17.51 3.59
CA TYR A 95 -0.36 17.12 2.28
C TYR A 95 -1.21 16.00 1.69
N ILE A 96 -1.50 16.05 0.40
CA ILE A 96 -2.12 14.97 -0.36
C ILE A 96 -1.09 14.45 -1.36
N ALA A 97 -0.69 13.19 -1.23
CA ALA A 97 0.10 12.51 -2.25
C ALA A 97 -0.86 11.66 -3.10
N ILE A 98 -0.99 11.97 -4.38
CA ILE A 98 -1.98 11.35 -5.26
C ILE A 98 -1.33 10.80 -6.52
N ASN A 99 -1.75 9.61 -6.94
CA ASN A 99 -1.30 8.99 -8.17
C ASN A 99 -1.62 9.89 -9.37
N LYS A 100 -0.60 10.24 -10.15
CA LYS A 100 -0.75 11.14 -11.31
C LYS A 100 -1.55 10.52 -12.47
N LYS A 101 -1.78 9.20 -12.46
CA LYS A 101 -2.52 8.47 -13.50
C LYS A 101 -4.02 8.33 -13.25
N GLU A 102 -4.50 8.68 -12.06
CA GLU A 102 -5.94 8.72 -11.79
C GLU A 102 -6.49 10.11 -12.13
N ASP A 103 -6.70 10.37 -13.42
CA ASP A 103 -7.03 11.71 -13.95
C ASP A 103 -8.23 12.36 -13.24
N GLU A 104 -9.30 11.62 -13.00
CA GLU A 104 -10.51 12.15 -12.39
C GLU A 104 -10.31 12.51 -10.90
N PRO A 105 -9.86 11.59 -10.01
CA PRO A 105 -9.47 11.95 -8.64
C PRO A 105 -8.46 13.10 -8.58
N LEU A 106 -7.44 13.09 -9.44
CA LEU A 106 -6.41 14.11 -9.48
C LEU A 106 -6.97 15.48 -9.84
N SER A 107 -7.81 15.57 -10.87
CA SER A 107 -8.45 16.83 -11.28
C SER A 107 -9.32 17.38 -10.14
N ALA A 108 -10.16 16.54 -9.55
CA ALA A 108 -11.05 16.96 -8.47
C ALA A 108 -10.29 17.46 -7.23
N VAL A 109 -9.18 16.81 -6.87
CA VAL A 109 -8.30 17.28 -5.77
C VAL A 109 -7.65 18.61 -6.13
N LYS A 110 -7.18 18.79 -7.38
CA LYS A 110 -6.58 20.04 -7.86
C LYS A 110 -7.58 21.20 -7.81
N ASP A 111 -8.80 20.98 -8.28
CA ASP A 111 -9.84 22.00 -8.33
C ASP A 111 -10.21 22.48 -6.93
N TYR A 112 -10.34 21.56 -5.98
CA TYR A 112 -10.54 21.92 -4.57
C TYR A 112 -9.34 22.69 -4.00
N ALA A 113 -8.12 22.25 -4.32
CA ALA A 113 -6.88 22.85 -3.81
C ALA A 113 -6.64 24.30 -4.27
N CYS A 114 -7.27 24.73 -5.37
CA CYS A 114 -7.17 26.12 -5.86
C CYS A 114 -7.58 27.15 -4.82
N ASN A 115 -8.55 26.82 -3.96
CA ASN A 115 -9.08 27.72 -2.92
C ASN A 115 -8.75 27.24 -1.49
N ALA A 116 -7.84 26.29 -1.33
CA ALA A 116 -7.55 25.64 -0.05
C ALA A 116 -6.07 25.79 0.36
N GLU A 117 -5.71 26.95 0.90
CA GLU A 117 -4.32 27.24 1.34
C GLU A 117 -3.82 26.33 2.49
N TRP A 118 -4.73 25.67 3.20
CA TRP A 118 -4.43 24.80 4.33
C TRP A 118 -3.80 23.45 3.93
N MET A 119 -3.80 23.12 2.63
CA MET A 119 -3.29 21.86 2.10
C MET A 119 -2.35 22.07 0.90
N LYS A 120 -1.48 21.10 0.65
CA LYS A 120 -0.63 21.04 -0.55
C LYS A 120 -0.83 19.69 -1.24
N VAL A 121 -0.85 19.71 -2.57
CA VAL A 121 -1.07 18.51 -3.39
C VAL A 121 0.22 18.18 -4.13
N PHE A 122 0.60 16.91 -4.05
CA PHE A 122 1.72 16.31 -4.76
C PHE A 122 1.19 15.22 -5.69
N ALA A 123 1.40 15.42 -7.00
CA ALA A 123 1.20 14.37 -7.98
C ALA A 123 2.47 13.50 -8.02
N VAL A 124 2.30 12.20 -7.83
CA VAL A 124 3.40 11.22 -7.77
C VAL A 124 3.10 10.05 -8.69
N ASP A 125 4.13 9.38 -9.22
CA ASP A 125 3.93 8.09 -9.87
C ASP A 125 3.69 6.99 -8.83
N ALA A 126 2.74 6.11 -9.11
CA ALA A 126 2.55 4.86 -8.37
C ALA A 126 3.66 3.85 -8.69
N LYS A 127 4.88 4.20 -8.28
CA LYS A 127 6.09 3.44 -8.51
C LYS A 127 6.45 2.68 -7.25
N TYR A 128 6.43 1.36 -7.25
CA TYR A 128 6.68 0.61 -6.03
C TYR A 128 8.11 0.85 -5.47
N PRO A 129 8.31 1.00 -4.13
CA PRO A 129 7.32 1.10 -3.05
C PRO A 129 7.10 2.55 -2.57
N GLN A 130 6.64 3.46 -3.46
CA GLN A 130 6.46 4.89 -3.14
C GLN A 130 5.47 5.16 -2.00
N ASP A 131 4.52 4.25 -1.76
CA ASP A 131 3.54 4.33 -0.66
C ASP A 131 4.07 3.87 0.70
N ASP A 132 5.30 3.35 0.76
CA ASP A 132 5.95 3.06 2.03
C ASP A 132 6.05 4.34 2.88
N PRO A 133 5.71 4.30 4.19
CA PRO A 133 5.71 5.47 5.05
C PRO A 133 7.01 6.29 5.05
N LEU A 134 8.17 5.63 5.02
CA LEU A 134 9.47 6.31 5.04
C LEU A 134 9.78 6.95 3.69
N ILE A 135 9.53 6.22 2.60
CA ILE A 135 9.74 6.71 1.24
C ILE A 135 8.79 7.88 0.95
N LEU A 136 7.50 7.72 1.25
CA LEU A 136 6.51 8.76 1.03
C LEU A 136 6.83 10.04 1.81
N SER A 137 7.27 9.90 3.06
CA SER A 137 7.75 11.02 3.87
C SER A 137 8.93 11.74 3.21
N LYS A 138 9.93 11.00 2.71
CA LYS A 138 11.09 11.55 2.01
C LYS A 138 10.68 12.29 0.73
N VAL A 139 9.78 11.71 -0.07
CA VAL A 139 9.29 12.31 -1.32
C VAL A 139 8.54 13.63 -1.06
N VAL A 140 7.57 13.60 -0.13
CA VAL A 140 6.64 14.70 0.12
C VAL A 140 7.32 15.83 0.89
N LEU A 141 8.11 15.49 1.92
CA LEU A 141 8.66 16.46 2.86
C LEU A 141 10.14 16.77 2.59
N GLY A 142 10.87 15.89 1.90
CA GLY A 142 12.32 16.03 1.70
C GLY A 142 13.13 15.76 2.98
N ILE A 143 12.54 15.12 3.99
CA ILE A 143 13.22 14.76 5.23
C ILE A 143 13.72 13.32 5.15
N GLU A 144 14.93 13.07 5.61
CA GLU A 144 15.38 11.71 5.88
C GLU A 144 14.81 11.29 7.23
N THR A 145 14.08 10.18 7.22
CA THR A 145 13.52 9.59 8.43
C THR A 145 14.48 8.55 8.98
N ASN A 146 14.60 8.48 10.30
CA ASN A 146 15.40 7.42 10.92
C ASN A 146 14.77 6.06 10.62
N PHE A 147 15.58 5.15 10.10
CA PHE A 147 15.14 3.81 9.75
C PHE A 147 14.72 3.01 10.99
N GLY A 148 13.68 2.19 10.84
CA GLY A 148 13.10 1.40 11.92
C GLY A 148 12.30 2.19 12.96
N GLN A 149 12.10 3.50 12.78
CA GLN A 149 11.25 4.32 13.64
C GLN A 149 9.90 4.61 12.98
N ASP A 150 8.83 4.56 13.78
CA ASP A 150 7.51 4.98 13.33
C ASP A 150 7.52 6.47 12.95
N THR A 151 6.99 6.80 11.77
CA THR A 151 6.88 8.17 11.26
C THR A 151 6.22 9.15 12.23
N THR A 152 5.29 8.69 13.08
CA THR A 152 4.60 9.50 14.08
C THR A 152 5.54 9.99 15.19
N THR A 153 6.58 9.21 15.53
CA THR A 153 7.63 9.65 16.47
C THR A 153 8.45 10.82 15.93
N GLN A 154 8.44 10.99 14.60
CA GLN A 154 9.10 12.07 13.88
C GLN A 154 8.11 13.20 13.51
N GLY A 155 6.89 13.16 14.07
CA GLY A 155 5.86 14.18 13.86
C GLY A 155 5.14 14.06 12.52
N VAL A 156 5.24 12.93 11.82
CA VAL A 156 4.55 12.68 10.54
C VAL A 156 3.45 11.64 10.74
N LEU A 157 2.20 12.02 10.49
CA LEU A 157 1.06 11.11 10.48
C LEU A 157 0.66 10.84 9.03
N ILE A 158 0.72 9.58 8.62
CA ILE A 158 0.31 9.13 7.28
C ILE A 158 -1.02 8.40 7.40
N LEU A 159 -2.00 8.80 6.59
CA LEU A 159 -3.34 8.22 6.58
C LEU A 159 -3.71 7.82 5.16
N ASP A 160 -4.28 6.63 5.00
CA ASP A 160 -5.00 6.30 3.78
C ASP A 160 -6.39 6.98 3.76
N ALA A 161 -7.02 7.02 2.59
CA ALA A 161 -8.30 7.69 2.38
C ALA A 161 -9.47 7.10 3.19
N GLN A 162 -9.55 5.77 3.32
CA GLN A 162 -10.64 5.15 4.07
C GLN A 162 -10.50 5.45 5.56
N THR A 163 -9.27 5.51 6.06
CA THR A 163 -8.97 5.87 7.45
C THR A 163 -9.37 7.30 7.75
N VAL A 164 -9.13 8.27 6.85
CA VAL A 164 -9.65 9.65 7.01
C VAL A 164 -11.18 9.66 7.14
N SER A 165 -11.88 8.94 6.25
CA SER A 165 -13.34 8.83 6.33
C SER A 165 -13.82 8.17 7.63
N ALA A 166 -13.12 7.13 8.09
CA ALA A 166 -13.46 6.43 9.32
C ALA A 166 -13.21 7.27 10.58
N ILE A 167 -12.12 8.05 10.63
CA ILE A 167 -11.86 9.00 11.71
C ILE A 167 -12.99 10.02 11.77
N TYR A 168 -13.45 10.52 10.63
CA TYR A 168 -14.56 11.48 10.60
C TYR A 168 -15.84 10.87 11.19
N GLU A 169 -16.27 9.72 10.66
CA GLU A 169 -17.47 9.04 11.14
C GLU A 169 -17.37 8.68 12.63
N ASN A 170 -16.25 8.12 13.06
CA ASN A 170 -16.09 7.65 14.42
C ASN A 170 -15.87 8.78 15.44
N CYS A 171 -14.97 9.72 15.14
CA CYS A 171 -14.51 10.72 16.10
C CYS A 171 -15.27 12.05 16.01
N MET A 172 -15.74 12.47 14.83
CA MET A 172 -16.52 13.70 14.68
C MET A 172 -18.01 13.47 14.85
N LEU A 173 -18.54 12.38 14.30
CA LEU A 173 -19.97 12.10 14.32
C LEU A 173 -20.39 11.11 15.41
N GLY A 174 -19.45 10.39 16.03
CA GLY A 174 -19.75 9.36 17.03
C GLY A 174 -20.35 8.08 16.45
N ASN A 175 -20.26 7.87 15.13
CA ASN A 175 -20.77 6.68 14.46
C ASN A 175 -19.85 5.48 14.69
N LYS A 176 -20.43 4.27 14.72
CA LYS A 176 -19.64 3.04 14.74
C LYS A 176 -19.20 2.69 13.33
N VAL A 177 -17.88 2.65 13.10
CA VAL A 177 -17.30 2.20 11.84
C VAL A 177 -16.85 0.76 12.00
N ASN A 178 -17.51 -0.17 11.31
CA ASN A 178 -17.29 -1.60 11.46
C ASN A 178 -17.10 -2.32 10.12
N SER A 179 -16.87 -1.57 9.04
CA SER A 179 -16.63 -2.15 7.72
C SER A 179 -15.70 -1.28 6.90
N ARG A 180 -14.99 -1.92 5.97
CA ARG A 180 -14.01 -1.29 5.08
C ARG A 180 -14.17 -1.85 3.68
N PHE A 181 -13.89 -1.04 2.66
CA PHE A 181 -13.76 -1.53 1.29
C PHE A 181 -12.45 -2.27 1.12
N VAL A 182 -12.51 -3.41 0.43
CA VAL A 182 -11.37 -4.26 0.16
C VAL A 182 -11.36 -4.62 -1.32
N ALA A 183 -10.20 -4.48 -1.97
CA ALA A 183 -10.01 -5.04 -3.29
C ALA A 183 -9.74 -6.53 -3.16
N LEU A 184 -10.64 -7.36 -3.69
CA LEU A 184 -10.47 -8.79 -3.79
C LEU A 184 -10.07 -9.11 -5.24
N SER A 185 -8.78 -9.43 -5.44
CA SER A 185 -8.19 -9.50 -6.78
C SER A 185 -7.25 -10.68 -6.96
N GLY A 186 -6.86 -10.96 -8.20
CA GLY A 186 -5.78 -11.88 -8.55
C GLY A 186 -6.26 -13.04 -9.43
N THR A 187 -5.29 -13.78 -9.98
CA THR A 187 -5.54 -14.81 -11.00
C THR A 187 -6.29 -16.03 -10.46
N GLY A 188 -6.22 -16.29 -9.15
CA GLY A 188 -6.90 -17.42 -8.51
C GLY A 188 -8.40 -17.19 -8.27
N LEU A 189 -8.91 -15.97 -8.48
CA LEU A 189 -10.33 -15.65 -8.35
C LEU A 189 -11.10 -15.92 -9.64
N LYS A 190 -12.38 -16.25 -9.49
CA LYS A 190 -13.34 -16.32 -10.60
C LYS A 190 -13.52 -14.93 -11.23
N GLU A 191 -13.64 -13.90 -10.39
CA GLU A 191 -13.73 -12.49 -10.80
C GLU A 191 -12.99 -11.59 -9.80
N ASN A 192 -12.43 -10.47 -10.30
CA ASN A 192 -11.87 -9.43 -9.45
C ASN A 192 -12.97 -8.43 -9.10
N GLU A 193 -13.10 -8.11 -7.82
CA GLU A 193 -14.19 -7.29 -7.32
C GLU A 193 -13.76 -6.41 -6.15
N VAL A 194 -14.58 -5.41 -5.87
CA VAL A 194 -14.42 -4.57 -4.69
C VAL A 194 -15.62 -4.83 -3.78
N ILE A 195 -15.32 -5.25 -2.55
CA ILE A 195 -16.30 -5.69 -1.56
C ILE A 195 -16.26 -4.77 -0.35
N LYS A 196 -17.38 -4.66 0.37
CA LYS A 196 -17.43 -3.97 1.66
C LYS A 196 -17.56 -4.99 2.78
N VAL A 197 -16.47 -5.20 3.52
CA VAL A 197 -16.37 -6.29 4.49
C VAL A 197 -16.49 -5.73 5.90
N GLN A 198 -17.30 -6.39 6.71
CA GLN A 198 -17.40 -6.11 8.14
C GLN A 198 -16.15 -6.62 8.87
N LEU A 199 -15.60 -5.82 9.78
CA LEU A 199 -14.46 -6.23 10.60
C LEU A 199 -14.83 -7.45 11.45
N GLY A 200 -13.87 -8.35 11.64
CA GLY A 200 -14.05 -9.65 12.28
C GLY A 200 -14.54 -10.77 11.35
N THR A 201 -14.81 -10.49 10.07
CA THR A 201 -15.15 -11.52 9.06
C THR A 201 -13.90 -12.35 8.72
N SER A 202 -13.99 -13.69 8.72
CA SER A 202 -12.85 -14.55 8.33
C SER A 202 -12.54 -14.48 6.83
N LEU A 203 -11.28 -14.66 6.47
CA LEU A 203 -10.86 -14.75 5.06
C LEU A 203 -11.54 -15.93 4.35
N GLU A 204 -11.72 -17.06 5.04
CA GLU A 204 -12.47 -18.21 4.51
C GLU A 204 -13.87 -17.81 4.05
N LYS A 205 -14.59 -17.03 4.86
CA LYS A 205 -15.94 -16.57 4.52
C LYS A 205 -15.93 -15.61 3.32
N ILE A 206 -14.94 -14.74 3.24
CA ILE A 206 -14.78 -13.78 2.14
C ILE A 206 -14.50 -14.51 0.83
N LEU A 207 -13.64 -15.52 0.86
CA LEU A 207 -13.18 -16.27 -0.31
C LEU A 207 -14.15 -17.37 -0.76
N ARG A 208 -15.12 -17.74 0.09
CA ARG A 208 -16.09 -18.80 -0.19
C ARG A 208 -16.79 -18.57 -1.54
N ASN A 209 -16.75 -19.58 -2.39
CA ASN A 209 -17.32 -19.60 -3.75
C ASN A 209 -16.68 -18.61 -4.76
N ARG A 210 -15.68 -17.81 -4.37
CA ARG A 210 -15.01 -16.81 -5.22
C ARG A 210 -13.71 -17.30 -5.83
N VAL A 211 -13.04 -18.25 -5.18
CA VAL A 211 -11.82 -18.88 -5.70
C VAL A 211 -12.19 -19.87 -6.79
N LYS A 212 -11.37 -19.95 -7.85
CA LYS A 212 -11.52 -20.95 -8.92
C LYS A 212 -11.38 -22.36 -8.34
N GLU A 213 -12.18 -23.30 -8.86
CA GLU A 213 -12.18 -24.69 -8.39
C GLU A 213 -10.98 -25.49 -8.90
N SER A 214 -10.36 -25.04 -10.00
CA SER A 214 -9.20 -25.68 -10.62
C SER A 214 -7.91 -24.94 -10.22
N GLY A 215 -7.13 -25.54 -9.33
CA GLY A 215 -5.74 -25.11 -9.08
C GLY A 215 -5.38 -24.96 -7.60
N LYS A 216 -4.09 -25.03 -7.31
CA LYS A 216 -3.54 -24.56 -6.03
C LYS A 216 -3.54 -23.03 -6.07
N TYR A 217 -3.68 -22.39 -4.92
CA TYR A 217 -3.61 -20.94 -4.84
C TYR A 217 -2.90 -20.49 -3.56
N ARG A 218 -2.42 -19.26 -3.58
CA ARG A 218 -1.89 -18.55 -2.41
C ARG A 218 -2.72 -17.30 -2.18
N VAL A 219 -2.91 -16.99 -0.90
CA VAL A 219 -3.66 -15.82 -0.46
C VAL A 219 -2.70 -14.85 0.18
N PHE A 220 -2.79 -13.58 -0.19
CA PHE A 220 -2.00 -12.50 0.38
C PHE A 220 -2.93 -11.42 0.92
N VAL A 221 -2.61 -10.89 2.09
CA VAL A 221 -3.23 -9.67 2.62
C VAL A 221 -2.30 -8.50 2.38
N ASN A 222 -2.86 -7.37 1.95
CA ASN A 222 -2.14 -6.15 1.58
C ASN A 222 -1.15 -6.29 0.41
N GLY A 223 -1.38 -7.27 -0.48
CA GLY A 223 -0.62 -7.43 -1.72
C GLY A 223 0.51 -8.47 -1.65
N PRO A 224 1.07 -8.87 -2.80
CA PRO A 224 2.09 -9.91 -2.88
C PRO A 224 3.53 -9.43 -2.66
N LEU A 225 3.79 -8.10 -2.62
CA LEU A 225 5.14 -7.56 -2.45
C LEU A 225 5.45 -7.27 -0.97
N HIS A 226 4.97 -6.14 -0.45
CA HIS A 226 5.10 -5.76 0.96
C HIS A 226 4.11 -6.50 1.86
N GLY A 227 2.99 -6.98 1.30
CA GLY A 227 1.97 -7.69 2.06
C GLY A 227 2.42 -9.07 2.58
N ARG A 228 1.48 -9.82 3.15
CA ARG A 228 1.78 -11.10 3.82
C ARG A 228 1.03 -12.26 3.19
N GLU A 229 1.75 -13.34 2.90
CA GLU A 229 1.15 -14.63 2.55
C GLU A 229 0.42 -15.22 3.76
N ILE A 230 -0.83 -15.61 3.57
CA ILE A 230 -1.70 -16.21 4.60
C ILE A 230 -1.94 -17.68 4.26
N THR A 231 -1.64 -18.55 5.21
CA THR A 231 -1.94 -19.98 5.14
C THR A 231 -3.17 -20.38 5.96
N ASP A 232 -3.50 -19.60 7.00
CA ASP A 232 -4.68 -19.82 7.84
C ASP A 232 -5.82 -18.88 7.46
N LEU A 233 -6.80 -19.42 6.73
CA LEU A 233 -7.98 -18.65 6.28
C LEU A 233 -8.99 -18.37 7.39
N SER A 234 -8.81 -18.92 8.59
CA SER A 234 -9.63 -18.56 9.75
C SER A 234 -9.31 -17.17 10.29
N GLN A 235 -8.16 -16.60 9.89
CA GLN A 235 -7.78 -15.23 10.23
C GLN A 235 -8.92 -14.26 9.89
N LYS A 236 -9.22 -13.39 10.85
CA LYS A 236 -10.25 -12.37 10.73
C LYS A 236 -9.71 -11.10 10.11
N MET A 237 -10.57 -10.42 9.38
CA MET A 237 -10.35 -9.09 8.87
C MET A 237 -10.27 -8.08 10.00
N ASP A 238 -9.17 -7.33 10.05
CA ASP A 238 -9.03 -6.12 10.85
C ASP A 238 -8.98 -4.88 9.94
N TRP A 239 -8.81 -3.70 10.54
CA TRP A 239 -8.78 -2.43 9.80
C TRP A 239 -7.54 -2.25 8.90
N SER A 240 -6.45 -2.98 9.19
CA SER A 240 -5.19 -2.86 8.47
C SER A 240 -5.21 -3.50 7.08
N ILE A 241 -6.22 -4.33 6.79
CA ILE A 241 -6.32 -5.07 5.53
C ILE A 241 -7.10 -4.25 4.49
N ASN A 242 -6.40 -3.85 3.43
CA ASN A 242 -6.92 -3.06 2.31
C ASN A 242 -7.16 -3.91 1.06
N ASN A 243 -6.32 -4.91 0.84
CA ASN A 243 -6.32 -5.73 -0.36
C ASN A 243 -6.22 -7.20 0.04
N ILE A 244 -6.96 -8.07 -0.64
CA ILE A 244 -6.80 -9.51 -0.58
C ILE A 244 -6.48 -9.97 -2.00
N VAL A 245 -5.28 -10.52 -2.19
CA VAL A 245 -4.82 -10.99 -3.49
C VAL A 245 -4.75 -12.51 -3.46
N VAL A 246 -5.48 -13.17 -4.37
CA VAL A 246 -5.44 -14.63 -4.54
C VAL A 246 -4.76 -14.95 -5.87
N LEU A 247 -3.60 -15.58 -5.78
CA LEU A 247 -2.81 -15.95 -6.94
C LEU A 247 -2.93 -17.46 -7.18
N GLU A 248 -3.23 -17.82 -8.43
CA GLU A 248 -3.12 -19.20 -8.88
C GLU A 248 -1.65 -19.63 -8.81
N GLU A 249 -1.39 -20.78 -8.18
CA GLU A 249 -0.05 -21.32 -7.99
C GLU A 249 0.17 -22.46 -8.99
N LEU A 250 1.29 -22.37 -9.72
CA LEU A 250 1.72 -23.40 -10.65
C LEU A 250 2.47 -24.52 -9.91
N ASP A 251 2.83 -25.60 -10.59
CA ASP A 251 3.51 -26.75 -9.96
C ASP A 251 4.86 -26.41 -9.28
N LYS A 252 5.43 -25.24 -9.56
CA LYS A 252 6.60 -24.69 -8.87
C LYS A 252 6.24 -23.37 -8.22
N LYS A 253 6.57 -23.22 -6.92
CA LYS A 253 6.44 -21.95 -6.19
C LYS A 253 7.30 -20.89 -6.87
N VAL A 254 6.66 -20.06 -7.68
CA VAL A 254 7.31 -18.91 -8.32
C VAL A 254 7.16 -17.70 -7.40
N MET A 255 8.25 -16.93 -7.24
CA MET A 255 8.25 -15.72 -6.41
C MET A 255 7.23 -14.70 -6.92
N PHE A 256 7.02 -14.69 -8.24
CA PHE A 256 6.02 -13.89 -8.94
C PHE A 256 5.24 -14.80 -9.90
N PRO A 257 4.11 -15.42 -9.49
CA PRO A 257 3.20 -16.10 -10.43
C PRO A 257 2.52 -15.12 -11.40
N MET A 258 2.83 -13.83 -11.27
CA MET A 258 2.16 -12.71 -11.94
C MET A 258 2.56 -12.53 -13.41
N PHE A 259 3.55 -13.27 -13.91
CA PHE A 259 3.92 -13.19 -15.33
C PHE A 259 3.44 -14.44 -16.06
N LYS A 260 2.61 -14.26 -17.09
CA LYS A 260 2.38 -15.34 -18.05
C LYS A 260 3.73 -15.72 -18.65
N SER A 261 4.06 -17.01 -18.63
CA SER A 261 5.32 -17.57 -19.14
C SER A 261 5.67 -17.15 -20.56
N ASP A 262 4.65 -16.83 -21.33
CA ASP A 262 4.60 -16.55 -22.76
C ASP A 262 4.81 -15.07 -23.08
N GLU A 263 4.69 -14.18 -22.09
CA GLU A 263 5.01 -12.75 -22.19
C GLU A 263 6.42 -12.42 -21.66
N LEU A 264 7.13 -13.43 -21.13
CA LEU A 264 8.48 -13.29 -20.61
C LEU A 264 9.52 -13.71 -21.64
N VAL A 265 10.33 -12.74 -22.08
CA VAL A 265 11.71 -13.05 -22.47
C VAL A 265 12.41 -13.50 -21.17
N LEU A 266 12.47 -14.82 -20.97
CA LEU A 266 13.12 -15.46 -19.84
C LEU A 266 14.59 -15.05 -19.80
N THR A 267 14.91 -13.99 -19.07
CA THR A 267 16.28 -13.62 -18.76
C THR A 267 16.68 -14.21 -17.41
N THR A 268 17.99 -14.23 -17.17
CA THR A 268 18.63 -14.90 -16.04
C THR A 268 18.20 -14.44 -14.64
N ASN A 269 17.34 -13.44 -14.53
CA ASN A 269 16.96 -12.76 -13.28
C ASN A 269 15.58 -13.18 -12.73
N MET A 270 14.71 -13.85 -13.50
CA MET A 270 13.26 -13.87 -13.23
C MET A 270 12.73 -15.14 -12.53
N LEU A 271 13.53 -16.19 -12.36
CA LEU A 271 13.05 -17.50 -11.87
C LEU A 271 13.29 -17.76 -10.37
N GLY A 272 13.85 -16.80 -9.62
CA GLY A 272 14.01 -16.89 -8.16
C GLY A 272 14.92 -18.03 -7.67
N GLU A 273 15.57 -18.77 -8.58
CA GLU A 273 16.52 -19.79 -8.22
C GLU A 273 17.84 -19.17 -7.73
N LEU A 274 18.50 -19.86 -6.81
CA LEU A 274 19.77 -19.39 -6.27
C LEU A 274 20.84 -19.46 -7.37
N ARG A 275 21.22 -18.29 -7.90
CA ARG A 275 22.32 -18.15 -8.87
C ARG A 275 23.52 -17.48 -8.23
N ARG A 276 24.70 -17.67 -8.84
CA ARG A 276 25.92 -16.95 -8.42
C ARG A 276 25.78 -15.48 -8.79
N CYS A 277 26.07 -14.59 -7.84
CA CYS A 277 26.21 -13.17 -8.12
C CYS A 277 27.34 -12.94 -9.14
N VAL A 278 27.08 -12.11 -10.15
CA VAL A 278 28.07 -11.69 -11.16
C VAL A 278 28.58 -10.26 -10.95
N TYR A 279 28.28 -9.66 -9.79
CA TYR A 279 28.70 -8.30 -9.42
C TYR A 279 28.23 -7.22 -10.41
N CYS A 280 26.99 -7.33 -10.89
CA CYS A 280 26.41 -6.35 -11.83
C CYS A 280 25.86 -5.08 -11.16
N ASN A 281 25.85 -5.02 -9.82
CA ASN A 281 25.29 -3.92 -9.00
C ASN A 281 23.80 -3.60 -9.23
N PHE A 282 23.06 -4.46 -9.95
CA PHE A 282 21.64 -4.26 -10.22
C PHE A 282 20.80 -4.14 -8.94
N CYS A 283 21.16 -4.87 -7.87
CA CYS A 283 20.48 -4.78 -6.59
C CYS A 283 20.69 -3.44 -5.87
N ASP A 284 21.75 -2.70 -6.18
CA ASP A 284 22.04 -1.40 -5.57
C ASP A 284 21.24 -0.31 -6.30
N ASP A 285 21.12 -0.44 -7.63
CA ASP A 285 20.28 0.42 -8.47
C ASP A 285 18.80 0.29 -8.10
N ILE A 286 18.35 -0.93 -7.78
CA ILE A 286 16.94 -1.21 -7.51
C ILE A 286 16.48 -0.75 -6.13
N CYS A 287 17.40 -0.66 -5.16
CA CYS A 287 17.05 -0.50 -3.77
C CYS A 287 16.50 0.91 -3.49
N PRO A 288 15.26 1.05 -2.99
CA PRO A 288 14.64 2.35 -2.78
C PRO A 288 15.16 3.10 -1.53
N VAL A 289 15.91 2.40 -0.69
CA VAL A 289 16.48 2.91 0.58
C VAL A 289 18.01 2.96 0.55
N ASP A 290 18.60 2.85 -0.65
CA ASP A 290 20.04 2.93 -0.88
C ASP A 290 20.85 1.94 0.00
N LEU A 291 20.37 0.69 0.08
CA LEU A 291 21.16 -0.43 0.61
C LEU A 291 22.10 -0.98 -0.46
N GLU A 292 23.06 -1.79 -0.01
CA GLU A 292 23.93 -2.61 -0.85
C GLU A 292 23.62 -4.11 -0.61
N PRO A 293 22.52 -4.67 -1.17
CA PRO A 293 22.06 -6.02 -0.82
C PRO A 293 23.09 -7.12 -1.12
N ALA A 294 23.89 -6.94 -2.18
CA ALA A 294 24.94 -7.89 -2.54
C ALA A 294 25.99 -8.04 -1.42
N LEU A 295 26.44 -6.95 -0.82
CA LEU A 295 27.43 -6.99 0.27
C LEU A 295 26.89 -7.74 1.48
N TYR A 296 25.63 -7.47 1.84
CA TYR A 296 24.98 -8.19 2.92
C TYR A 296 24.87 -9.68 2.62
N TYR A 297 24.38 -10.07 1.44
CA TYR A 297 24.26 -11.47 1.02
C TYR A 297 25.61 -12.20 1.12
N HIS A 298 26.68 -11.61 0.58
CA HIS A 298 28.01 -12.21 0.60
C HIS A 298 28.59 -12.34 2.02
N SER A 299 28.42 -11.32 2.87
CA SER A 299 28.85 -11.40 4.27
C SER A 299 28.04 -12.41 5.07
N TYR A 300 26.73 -12.49 4.86
CA TYR A 300 25.88 -13.52 5.48
C TYR A 300 26.32 -14.93 5.09
N LYS A 301 26.56 -15.18 3.80
CA LYS A 301 27.05 -16.48 3.30
C LYS A 301 28.41 -16.89 3.89
N ARG A 302 29.25 -15.93 4.24
CA ARG A 302 30.54 -16.14 4.92
C ARG A 302 30.45 -16.24 6.45
N GLY A 303 29.25 -16.10 7.03
CA GLY A 303 29.05 -16.10 8.49
C GLY A 303 29.40 -14.77 9.18
N GLU A 304 29.68 -13.71 8.42
CA GLU A 304 30.09 -12.39 8.93
C GLU A 304 28.89 -11.52 9.34
N LYS A 305 27.98 -12.07 10.16
CA LYS A 305 26.71 -11.40 10.51
C LYS A 305 26.89 -10.04 11.19
N HIS A 306 28.01 -9.83 11.89
CA HIS A 306 28.34 -8.55 12.53
C HIS A 306 28.42 -7.38 11.52
N LYS A 307 28.72 -7.66 10.25
CA LYS A 307 28.76 -6.64 9.18
C LYS A 307 27.39 -6.13 8.76
N ALA A 308 26.29 -6.78 9.17
CA ALA A 308 24.94 -6.34 8.85
C ALA A 308 24.68 -4.88 9.25
N ARG A 309 25.13 -4.49 10.45
CA ARG A 309 25.02 -3.10 10.92
C ARG A 309 25.96 -2.14 10.19
N LEU A 310 27.15 -2.61 9.80
CA LEU A 310 28.09 -1.80 9.02
C LEU A 310 27.53 -1.44 7.64
N TYR A 311 26.69 -2.32 7.07
CA TYR A 311 26.01 -2.11 5.80
C TYR A 311 24.60 -1.52 5.97
N ASN A 312 24.28 -0.97 7.15
CA ASN A 312 23.00 -0.35 7.48
C ASN A 312 21.77 -1.22 7.16
N LEU A 313 21.81 -2.53 7.42
CA LEU A 313 20.70 -3.44 7.10
C LEU A 313 19.36 -2.98 7.71
N GLU A 314 19.41 -2.25 8.82
CA GLU A 314 18.25 -1.62 9.46
C GLU A 314 17.46 -0.66 8.55
N LYS A 315 18.02 -0.23 7.41
CA LYS A 315 17.30 0.54 6.40
C LYS A 315 16.28 -0.29 5.63
N CYS A 316 16.38 -1.61 5.66
CA CYS A 316 15.52 -2.50 4.89
C CYS A 316 14.06 -2.32 5.31
N ILE A 317 13.20 -2.06 4.33
CA ILE A 317 11.74 -1.92 4.49
C ILE A 317 10.98 -3.17 4.06
N GLU A 318 11.68 -4.30 3.92
CA GLU A 318 11.11 -5.61 3.55
C GLU A 318 10.25 -5.60 2.28
N CYS A 319 10.56 -4.72 1.32
CA CYS A 319 9.77 -4.51 0.10
C CYS A 319 9.81 -5.66 -0.94
N GLY A 320 10.56 -6.73 -0.69
CA GLY A 320 10.61 -7.89 -1.59
C GLY A 320 11.25 -7.68 -2.97
N LEU A 321 11.88 -6.51 -3.22
CA LEU A 321 12.75 -6.25 -4.37
C LEU A 321 14.14 -6.90 -4.22
#